data_AF-A0A3B0CIH7-F1
#
_entry.id   AF-A0A3B0CIH7-F1
#
_cell.length_a   1.000
_cell.length_b   1.000
_cell.length_c   1.000
_cell.angle_alpha   90.00
_cell.angle_beta   90.00
_cell.angle_gamma   90.00
#
_symmetry.space_group_name_H-M   'P 1'
#
loop_
_entity.id
_entity.type
_entity.pdbx_description
1 polymer ?
#
loop_
_entity_poly.entity_id
_entity_poly.type
_entity_poly.pdbx_seq_one_letter_code
_entity_poly.pdbx_strand_id
1 'polypeptide(L)'
;MKAAWLAGLMLVFCLTGCESDEWKSKNEQLSKQVAQLESELLIQRKAEQMRINEVNRLQQQIIEMNRTSKEQQNWIDRQNVTMDRVKRLTEMKSFSYTVLAEGTSKNKKEKVVYVSDVPDSTVDQETYLLRASIEFANEPEFTISLWRDKELAIRYSKGDYDEKETIIGWSGFRARFGVIRQSEEEHRLLLFLSMDDIDNLEFGKYTNQER
;
A
#
# COMPACT_ATOMS: atom_id res chain seq x y z
N MET A 1 -5.15 -67.78 -86.72
CA MET A 1 -4.77 -67.51 -85.31
C MET A 1 -4.22 -66.08 -85.15
N LYS A 2 -5.05 -65.04 -85.21
CA LYS A 2 -4.62 -63.63 -84.94
C LYS A 2 -5.67 -62.72 -84.27
N ALA A 3 -6.78 -63.28 -83.76
CA ALA A 3 -7.85 -62.48 -83.14
C ALA A 3 -7.84 -62.51 -81.59
N ALA A 4 -7.11 -63.44 -80.96
CA ALA A 4 -7.18 -63.63 -79.50
C ALA A 4 -6.25 -62.70 -78.70
N TRP A 5 -5.19 -62.15 -79.32
CA TRP A 5 -4.19 -61.33 -78.62
C TRP A 5 -4.58 -59.85 -78.45
N LEU A 6 -5.49 -59.32 -79.29
CA LEU A 6 -5.98 -57.95 -79.16
C LEU A 6 -7.07 -57.78 -78.10
N ALA A 7 -7.81 -58.84 -77.78
CA ALA A 7 -8.84 -58.81 -76.75
C ALA A 7 -8.25 -58.82 -75.31
N GLY A 8 -7.13 -59.53 -75.10
CA GLY A 8 -6.48 -59.61 -73.79
C GLY A 8 -5.81 -58.31 -73.34
N LEU A 9 -5.29 -57.51 -74.28
CA LEU A 9 -4.57 -56.26 -73.97
C LEU A 9 -5.52 -55.08 -73.71
N MET A 10 -6.71 -55.10 -74.32
CA MET A 10 -7.80 -54.14 -74.03
C MET A 10 -8.44 -54.37 -72.65
N LEU A 11 -8.51 -55.61 -72.16
CA LEU A 11 -9.08 -55.92 -70.85
C LEU A 11 -8.21 -55.46 -69.66
N VAL A 12 -6.88 -55.42 -69.82
CA VAL A 12 -5.96 -54.96 -68.76
C VAL A 12 -5.95 -53.43 -68.61
N PHE A 13 -6.16 -52.67 -69.69
CA PHE A 13 -6.32 -51.21 -69.63
C PHE A 13 -7.70 -50.78 -69.11
N CYS A 14 -8.76 -51.57 -69.32
CA CYS A 14 -10.07 -51.29 -68.75
C CYS A 14 -10.16 -51.57 -67.25
N LEU A 15 -9.41 -52.55 -66.72
CA LEU A 15 -9.46 -52.90 -65.30
C LEU A 15 -8.59 -51.98 -64.41
N THR A 16 -7.55 -51.35 -64.97
CA THR A 16 -6.70 -50.40 -64.22
C THR A 16 -7.21 -48.95 -64.26
N GLY A 17 -8.02 -48.59 -65.26
CA GLY A 17 -8.66 -47.26 -65.35
C GLY A 17 -9.79 -47.05 -64.35
N CYS A 18 -10.59 -48.09 -64.07
CA CYS A 18 -11.70 -48.01 -63.10
C CYS A 18 -11.22 -47.85 -61.65
N GLU A 19 -10.17 -48.57 -61.23
CA GLU A 19 -9.59 -48.39 -59.90
C GLU A 19 -8.95 -47.00 -59.74
N SER A 20 -8.27 -46.49 -60.78
CA SER A 20 -7.71 -45.12 -60.80
C SER A 20 -8.77 -44.05 -60.51
N ASP A 21 -9.95 -44.19 -61.10
CA ASP A 21 -11.00 -43.18 -61.00
C ASP A 21 -11.77 -43.27 -59.67
N GLU A 22 -11.91 -44.47 -59.10
CA GLU A 22 -12.41 -44.66 -57.73
C GLU A 22 -11.44 -44.05 -56.69
N TRP A 23 -10.14 -44.29 -56.83
CA TRP A 23 -9.12 -43.70 -55.96
C TRP A 23 -9.06 -42.18 -56.08
N LYS A 24 -9.17 -41.61 -57.29
CA LYS A 24 -9.28 -40.16 -57.49
C LYS A 24 -10.53 -39.59 -56.84
N SER A 25 -11.68 -40.22 -57.03
CA SER A 25 -12.95 -39.79 -56.43
C SER A 25 -12.89 -39.79 -54.90
N LYS A 26 -12.33 -40.86 -54.32
CA LYS A 26 -12.14 -41.00 -52.87
C LYS A 26 -11.15 -39.96 -52.33
N ASN A 27 -10.08 -39.68 -53.06
CA ASN A 27 -9.10 -38.65 -52.68
C ASN A 27 -9.70 -37.23 -52.75
N GLU A 28 -10.54 -36.96 -53.76
CA GLU A 28 -11.26 -35.69 -53.86
C GLU A 28 -12.29 -35.52 -52.72
N GLN A 29 -13.01 -36.59 -52.35
CA GLN A 29 -13.91 -36.58 -51.20
C GLN A 29 -13.16 -36.37 -49.88
N LEU A 30 -12.04 -37.06 -49.68
CA LEU A 30 -11.18 -36.88 -48.51
C LEU A 30 -10.61 -35.45 -48.44
N SER A 31 -10.16 -34.89 -49.56
CA SER A 31 -9.68 -33.50 -49.63
C SER A 31 -10.77 -32.50 -49.25
N LYS A 32 -12.01 -32.70 -49.70
CA LYS A 32 -13.17 -31.88 -49.30
C LYS A 32 -13.47 -32.01 -47.81
N GLN A 33 -13.42 -33.23 -47.26
CA GLN A 33 -13.63 -33.45 -45.82
C GLN A 33 -12.53 -32.80 -44.97
N VAL A 34 -11.27 -32.90 -45.38
CA VAL A 34 -10.14 -32.25 -44.69
C VAL A 34 -10.30 -30.73 -44.74
N ALA A 35 -10.60 -30.15 -45.90
CA ALA A 35 -10.83 -28.71 -46.02
C ALA A 35 -12.00 -28.22 -45.16
N GLN A 36 -13.08 -29.01 -45.07
CA GLN A 36 -14.22 -28.71 -44.21
C GLN A 36 -13.82 -28.75 -42.73
N LEU A 37 -13.14 -29.80 -42.28
CA LEU A 37 -12.65 -29.93 -40.90
C LEU A 37 -11.68 -28.80 -40.53
N GLU A 38 -10.77 -28.41 -41.43
CA GLU A 38 -9.87 -27.29 -41.22
C GLU A 38 -10.63 -25.96 -41.05
N SER A 39 -11.68 -25.76 -41.85
CA SER A 39 -12.53 -24.56 -41.74
C SER A 39 -13.30 -24.52 -40.41
N GLU A 40 -13.85 -25.66 -39.97
CA GLU A 40 -14.56 -25.79 -38.70
C GLU A 40 -13.62 -25.59 -37.51
N LEU A 41 -12.42 -26.17 -37.57
CA LEU A 41 -11.38 -25.98 -36.56
C LEU A 41 -10.94 -24.51 -36.46
N LEU A 42 -10.81 -23.81 -37.60
CA LEU A 42 -10.48 -22.38 -37.61
C LEU A 42 -11.57 -21.54 -36.94
N ILE A 43 -12.84 -21.85 -37.19
CA ILE A 43 -13.98 -21.19 -36.55
C ILE A 43 -13.97 -21.44 -35.04
N GLN A 44 -13.78 -22.69 -34.62
CA GLN A 44 -13.67 -23.04 -33.20
C GLN A 44 -12.50 -22.33 -32.51
N ARG A 45 -11.32 -22.28 -33.13
CA ARG A 45 -10.16 -21.56 -32.58
C ARG A 45 -10.42 -20.07 -32.44
N LYS A 46 -11.09 -19.44 -33.42
CA LYS A 46 -11.47 -18.03 -33.33
C LYS A 46 -12.47 -17.79 -32.20
N ALA A 47 -13.47 -18.67 -32.05
CA ALA A 47 -14.43 -18.60 -30.96
C ALA A 47 -13.75 -18.73 -29.59
N GLU A 48 -12.84 -19.70 -29.45
CA GLU A 48 -12.10 -19.89 -28.19
C GLU A 48 -11.18 -18.71 -27.88
N GLN A 49 -10.49 -18.16 -28.88
CA GLN A 49 -9.66 -16.97 -28.68
C GLN A 49 -10.49 -15.76 -28.22
N MET A 50 -11.69 -15.57 -28.77
CA MET A 50 -12.61 -14.51 -28.32
C MET A 50 -13.05 -14.74 -26.87
N ARG A 51 -13.33 -15.98 -26.47
CA ARG A 51 -13.66 -16.33 -25.08
C ARG A 51 -12.49 -16.04 -24.13
N ILE A 52 -11.28 -16.43 -24.50
CA ILE A 52 -10.07 -16.15 -23.71
C ILE A 52 -9.87 -14.65 -23.55
N ASN A 53 -10.03 -13.87 -24.64
CA ASN A 53 -9.90 -12.42 -24.58
C ASN A 53 -10.94 -11.79 -23.64
N GLU A 54 -12.18 -12.28 -23.68
CA GLU A 54 -13.24 -11.80 -22.79
C GLU A 54 -12.98 -12.16 -21.33
N VAL A 55 -12.53 -13.39 -21.05
CA VAL A 55 -12.12 -13.81 -19.70
C VAL A 55 -11.00 -12.92 -19.17
N ASN A 56 -9.98 -12.65 -19.98
CA ASN A 56 -8.88 -11.76 -19.61
C ASN A 56 -9.37 -10.34 -19.32
N ARG A 57 -10.29 -9.81 -20.14
CA ARG A 57 -10.90 -8.50 -19.93
C ARG A 57 -11.65 -8.44 -18.59
N LEU A 58 -12.49 -9.44 -18.30
CA LEU A 58 -13.23 -9.53 -17.05
C LEU A 58 -12.29 -9.66 -15.83
N GLN A 59 -11.21 -10.43 -15.96
CA GLN A 59 -10.20 -10.56 -14.90
C GLN A 59 -9.54 -9.21 -14.59
N GLN A 60 -9.18 -8.42 -15.61
CA GLN A 60 -8.63 -7.08 -15.40
C GLN A 60 -9.63 -6.15 -14.70
N GLN A 61 -10.91 -6.19 -15.10
CA GLN A 61 -11.96 -5.41 -14.44
C GLN A 61 -12.12 -5.79 -12.96
N ILE A 62 -12.05 -7.08 -12.61
CA ILE A 62 -12.11 -7.54 -11.21
C ILE A 62 -10.90 -7.02 -10.41
N ILE A 63 -9.70 -7.06 -10.98
CA ILE A 63 -8.49 -6.54 -10.33
C ILE A 63 -8.62 -5.04 -10.05
N GLU A 64 -9.08 -4.27 -11.03
CA GLU A 64 -9.31 -2.83 -10.89
C GLU A 64 -10.38 -2.53 -9.83
N MET A 65 -11.51 -3.23 -9.87
CA MET A 65 -12.57 -3.09 -8.87
C MET A 65 -12.07 -3.39 -7.45
N ASN A 66 -11.31 -4.47 -7.27
CA ASN A 66 -10.75 -4.83 -5.96
C ASN A 66 -9.76 -3.78 -5.46
N ARG A 67 -8.95 -3.21 -6.36
CA ARG A 67 -8.04 -2.12 -6.03
C ARG A 67 -8.80 -0.89 -5.58
N THR A 68 -9.80 -0.44 -6.33
CA THR A 68 -10.62 0.71 -5.97
C THR A 68 -11.36 0.48 -4.65
N SER A 69 -11.92 -0.71 -4.44
CA SER A 69 -12.58 -1.07 -3.18
C SER A 69 -11.61 -1.00 -1.99
N LYS A 70 -10.38 -1.50 -2.14
CA LYS A 70 -9.34 -1.41 -1.11
C LYS A 70 -8.93 0.04 -0.83
N GLU A 71 -8.78 0.85 -1.88
CA GLU A 71 -8.45 2.28 -1.74
C GLU A 71 -9.58 3.04 -1.00
N GLN A 72 -10.84 2.72 -1.30
CA GLN A 72 -12.01 3.25 -0.58
C GLN A 72 -12.02 2.83 0.89
N GLN A 73 -11.78 1.55 1.19
CA GLN A 73 -11.74 1.07 2.57
C GLN A 73 -10.62 1.76 3.36
N ASN A 74 -9.42 1.87 2.79
CA ASN A 74 -8.31 2.59 3.41
C ASN A 74 -8.65 4.07 3.65
N TRP A 75 -9.42 4.71 2.76
CA TRP A 75 -9.88 6.08 2.96
C TRP A 75 -10.86 6.18 4.13
N ILE A 76 -11.83 5.26 4.23
CA ILE A 76 -12.79 5.19 5.35
C ILE A 76 -12.04 5.01 6.67
N ASP A 77 -11.08 4.08 6.71
CA ASP A 77 -10.31 3.78 7.93
C ASP A 77 -9.51 5.01 8.40
N ARG A 78 -8.88 5.75 7.49
CA ARG A 78 -8.20 7.01 7.81
C ARG A 78 -9.15 8.08 8.34
N GLN A 79 -10.36 8.17 7.78
CA GLN A 79 -11.36 9.12 8.28
C GLN A 79 -11.81 8.74 9.70
N ASN A 80 -12.05 7.46 9.97
CA ASN A 80 -12.45 6.99 11.30
C ASN A 80 -11.38 7.30 12.36
N VAL A 81 -10.10 7.00 12.07
CA VAL A 81 -8.98 7.33 12.96
C VAL A 81 -8.91 8.85 13.21
N THR A 82 -9.07 9.65 12.17
CA THR A 82 -9.06 11.12 12.27
C THR A 82 -10.22 11.63 13.13
N MET A 83 -11.42 11.12 12.91
CA MET A 83 -12.61 11.48 13.67
C MET A 83 -12.49 11.09 15.15
N ASP A 84 -11.93 9.93 15.44
CA ASP A 84 -11.66 9.49 16.80
C ASP A 84 -10.64 10.39 17.50
N ARG A 85 -9.57 10.82 16.81
CA ARG A 85 -8.61 11.81 17.33
C ARG A 85 -9.29 13.13 17.65
N VAL A 86 -10.09 13.66 16.72
CA VAL A 86 -10.83 14.92 16.91
C VAL A 86 -11.78 14.79 18.10
N LYS A 87 -12.52 13.69 18.20
CA LYS A 87 -13.43 13.44 19.32
C LYS A 87 -12.68 13.45 20.66
N ARG A 88 -11.58 12.70 20.79
CA ARG A 88 -10.77 12.69 22.02
C ARG A 88 -10.25 14.08 22.39
N LEU A 89 -9.78 14.85 21.40
CA LEU A 89 -9.33 16.23 21.63
C LEU A 89 -10.45 17.14 22.13
N THR A 90 -11.68 16.97 21.64
CA THR A 90 -12.84 17.75 22.10
C THR A 90 -13.35 17.33 23.47
N GLU A 91 -13.18 16.06 23.85
CA GLU A 91 -13.61 15.51 25.14
C GLU A 91 -12.57 15.72 26.26
N MET A 92 -11.34 16.07 25.89
CA MET A 92 -10.25 16.33 26.83
C MET A 92 -10.59 17.51 27.76
N LYS A 93 -10.78 17.21 29.05
CA LYS A 93 -11.24 18.18 30.05
C LYS A 93 -10.18 19.21 30.45
N SER A 94 -8.91 18.83 30.46
CA SER A 94 -7.83 19.69 30.93
C SER A 94 -6.51 19.33 30.27
N PHE A 95 -5.78 20.36 29.82
CA PHE A 95 -4.39 20.27 29.38
C PHE A 95 -3.59 21.31 30.17
N SER A 96 -2.88 20.84 31.19
CA SER A 96 -2.09 21.71 32.08
C SER A 96 -0.61 21.48 31.81
N TYR A 97 0.11 22.58 31.58
CA TYR A 97 1.52 22.52 31.26
C TYR A 97 2.30 23.68 31.88
N THR A 98 3.61 23.53 31.94
CA THR A 98 4.56 24.53 32.39
C THR A 98 5.76 24.51 31.48
N VAL A 99 6.10 25.66 30.89
CA VAL A 99 7.36 25.83 30.16
C VAL A 99 8.49 25.92 31.19
N LEU A 100 9.41 24.95 31.16
CA LEU A 100 10.52 24.87 32.10
C LEU A 100 11.78 25.56 31.58
N ALA A 101 11.95 25.60 30.25
CA ALA A 101 13.07 26.28 29.61
C ALA A 101 12.75 26.65 28.15
N GLU A 102 13.31 27.77 27.71
CA GLU A 102 13.39 28.17 26.31
C GLU A 102 14.87 28.18 25.90
N GLY A 103 15.28 27.08 25.27
CA GLY A 103 16.66 26.73 25.01
C GLY A 103 17.22 25.78 26.08
N THR A 104 17.93 24.76 25.63
CA THR A 104 18.68 23.84 26.49
C THR A 104 20.18 24.15 26.44
N SER A 105 20.97 23.43 27.22
CA SER A 105 22.44 23.47 27.11
C SER A 105 22.92 23.06 25.71
N LYS A 106 22.23 22.11 25.07
CA LYS A 106 22.58 21.54 23.76
C LYS A 106 21.90 22.21 22.57
N ASN A 107 20.64 22.61 22.70
CA ASN A 107 19.86 23.17 21.60
C ASN A 107 19.15 24.46 22.02
N LYS A 108 19.57 25.60 21.46
CA LYS A 108 18.98 26.91 21.76
C LYS A 108 17.59 27.10 21.13
N LYS A 109 17.22 26.32 20.12
CA LYS A 109 15.89 26.30 19.49
C LYS A 109 15.00 25.17 20.04
N GLU A 110 15.15 24.81 21.31
CA GLU A 110 14.33 23.79 21.96
C GLU A 110 13.59 24.35 23.18
N LYS A 111 12.26 24.18 23.21
CA LYS A 111 11.42 24.51 24.37
C LYS A 111 11.14 23.24 25.15
N VAL A 112 11.43 23.24 26.44
CA VAL A 112 11.18 22.10 27.34
C VAL A 112 9.91 22.37 28.13
N VAL A 113 8.90 21.52 27.93
CA VAL A 113 7.56 21.69 28.50
C VAL A 113 7.24 20.48 29.37
N TYR A 114 6.92 20.73 30.63
CA TYR A 114 6.32 19.75 31.52
C TYR A 114 4.81 19.80 31.36
N VAL A 115 4.17 18.65 31.23
CA VAL A 115 2.72 18.48 31.12
C VAL A 115 2.27 17.63 32.29
N SER A 116 1.33 18.13 33.09
CA SER A 116 0.86 17.41 34.27
C SER A 116 -0.19 16.37 33.90
N ASP A 117 -0.30 15.34 34.74
CA ASP A 117 -1.39 14.36 34.70
C ASP A 117 -1.51 13.61 33.36
N VAL A 118 -0.38 13.39 32.69
CA VAL A 118 -0.30 12.62 31.44
C VAL A 118 -0.41 11.13 31.78
N PRO A 119 -1.45 10.40 31.31
CA PRO A 119 -1.57 8.98 31.58
C PRO A 119 -0.49 8.13 30.91
N ASP A 120 -0.25 6.93 31.43
CA ASP A 120 0.70 5.97 30.85
C ASP A 120 0.22 5.32 29.55
N SER A 121 -1.07 5.44 29.23
CA SER A 121 -1.65 4.94 27.99
C SER A 121 -1.09 5.68 26.77
N THR A 122 -0.62 4.93 25.77
CA THR A 122 -0.17 5.47 24.48
C THR A 122 -1.25 6.32 23.81
N VAL A 123 -2.51 5.87 23.85
CA VAL A 123 -3.65 6.59 23.24
C VAL A 123 -3.88 7.95 23.90
N ASP A 124 -3.68 8.01 25.22
CA ASP A 124 -3.81 9.26 25.96
C ASP A 124 -2.61 10.17 25.68
N GLN A 125 -1.39 9.64 25.68
CA GLN A 125 -0.18 10.42 25.34
C GLN A 125 -0.23 10.98 23.91
N GLU A 126 -0.74 10.21 22.94
CA GLU A 126 -1.05 10.68 21.59
C GLU A 126 -1.98 11.89 21.63
N THR A 127 -3.08 11.79 22.40
CA THR A 127 -4.06 12.87 22.55
C THR A 127 -3.44 14.12 23.18
N TYR A 128 -2.58 13.97 24.19
CA TYR A 128 -1.86 15.08 24.82
C TYR A 128 -0.84 15.73 23.87
N LEU A 129 -0.12 14.94 23.06
CA LEU A 129 0.80 15.45 22.04
C LEU A 129 0.04 16.22 20.94
N LEU A 130 -1.09 15.69 20.48
CA LEU A 130 -1.97 16.38 19.54
C LEU A 130 -2.50 17.69 20.13
N ARG A 131 -2.92 17.70 21.40
CA ARG A 131 -3.37 18.92 22.07
C ARG A 131 -2.25 19.95 22.19
N ALA A 132 -1.04 19.52 22.57
CA ALA A 132 0.14 20.38 22.61
C ALA A 132 0.46 20.97 21.24
N SER A 133 0.31 20.19 20.15
CA SER A 133 0.54 20.69 18.78
C SER A 133 -0.38 21.84 18.39
N ILE A 134 -1.61 21.86 18.91
CA ILE A 134 -2.57 22.95 18.72
C ILE A 134 -2.16 24.16 19.57
N GLU A 135 -1.82 23.93 20.84
CA GLU A 135 -1.41 24.99 21.78
C GLU A 135 -0.20 25.76 21.27
N PHE A 136 0.79 25.04 20.73
CA PHE A 136 2.04 25.61 20.24
C PHE A 136 2.07 25.80 18.72
N ALA A 137 0.91 25.81 18.05
CA ALA A 137 0.85 25.85 16.58
C ALA A 137 1.47 27.12 15.96
N ASN A 138 1.53 28.21 16.73
CA ASN A 138 1.98 29.54 16.31
C ASN A 138 3.39 29.89 16.79
N GLU A 139 4.08 28.98 17.49
CA GLU A 139 5.45 29.21 17.93
C GLU A 139 6.39 29.19 16.71
N PRO A 140 7.33 30.15 16.59
CA PRO A 140 8.33 30.17 15.53
C PRO A 140 9.24 28.94 15.63
N GLU A 141 10.05 28.65 14.59
CA GLU A 141 10.86 27.44 14.45
C GLU A 141 11.50 26.88 15.75
N PHE A 142 10.77 26.01 16.44
CA PHE A 142 11.17 25.43 17.70
C PHE A 142 10.89 23.93 17.70
N THR A 143 11.81 23.21 18.33
CA THR A 143 11.55 21.87 18.82
C THR A 143 10.92 21.98 20.19
N ILE A 144 9.73 21.42 20.38
CA ILE A 144 9.04 21.42 21.68
C ILE A 144 9.12 20.00 22.22
N SER A 145 9.86 19.83 23.30
CA SER A 145 10.00 18.56 23.99
C SER A 145 9.01 18.50 25.14
N LEU A 146 8.13 17.51 25.11
CA LEU A 146 7.05 17.30 26.06
C LEU A 146 7.43 16.22 27.07
N TRP A 147 7.34 16.57 28.35
CA TRP A 147 7.75 15.75 29.48
C TRP A 147 6.61 15.57 30.46
N ARG A 148 6.47 14.38 31.02
CA ARG A 148 5.53 14.05 32.10
C ARG A 148 6.20 13.93 33.47
N ASP A 149 7.53 13.89 33.51
CA ASP A 149 8.32 13.98 34.73
C ASP A 149 9.01 15.35 34.79
N LYS A 150 8.67 16.13 35.82
CA LYS A 150 9.16 17.50 35.96
C LYS A 150 10.63 17.57 36.33
N GLU A 151 11.11 16.68 37.20
CA GLU A 151 12.48 16.72 37.70
C GLU A 151 13.48 16.34 36.61
N LEU A 152 13.16 15.29 35.85
CA LEU A 152 13.97 14.86 34.71
C LEU A 152 13.97 15.91 33.59
N ALA A 153 12.85 16.59 33.36
CA ALA A 153 12.80 17.70 32.39
C ALA A 153 13.68 18.89 32.80
N ILE A 154 13.74 19.23 34.10
CA ILE A 154 14.62 20.28 34.63
C ILE A 154 16.09 19.88 34.50
N ARG A 155 16.42 18.63 34.82
CA ARG A 155 17.79 18.11 34.64
C ARG A 155 18.20 18.16 33.17
N TYR A 156 17.33 17.71 32.28
CA TYR A 156 17.54 17.78 30.84
C TYR A 156 17.79 19.20 30.35
N SER A 157 16.95 20.18 30.74
CA SER A 157 17.08 21.55 30.27
C SER A 157 18.41 22.21 30.70
N LYS A 158 18.91 21.85 31.88
CA LYS A 158 20.20 22.30 32.42
C LYS A 158 21.40 21.56 31.85
N GLY A 159 21.20 20.47 31.12
CA GLY A 159 22.28 19.60 30.66
C GLY A 159 22.87 18.70 31.75
N ASP A 160 22.14 18.52 32.86
CA ASP A 160 22.55 17.76 34.04
C ASP A 160 21.99 16.32 33.99
N TYR A 161 22.20 15.66 32.86
CA TYR A 161 21.84 14.26 32.64
C TYR A 161 23.10 13.39 32.71
N ASP A 162 22.97 12.20 33.28
CA ASP A 162 24.09 11.25 33.40
C ASP A 162 24.51 10.85 31.97
N GLU A 163 25.80 10.92 31.63
CA GLU A 163 26.29 10.49 30.30
C GLU A 163 25.98 9.02 30.01
N LYS A 164 25.75 8.20 31.05
CA LYS A 164 25.29 6.81 30.96
C LYS A 164 23.78 6.70 30.74
N GLU A 165 23.00 7.69 31.17
CA GLU A 165 21.57 7.84 30.88
C GLU A 165 21.41 8.75 29.65
N THR A 166 21.56 8.18 28.46
CA THR A 166 21.39 8.94 27.22
C THR A 166 19.98 9.56 27.16
N ILE A 167 19.80 10.60 26.34
CA ILE A 167 18.47 11.22 26.09
C ILE A 167 17.40 10.18 25.70
N ILE A 168 17.84 9.07 25.12
CA ILE A 168 17.03 7.90 24.74
C ILE A 168 16.51 7.17 25.99
N GLY A 169 17.34 7.05 27.03
CA GLY A 169 16.99 6.42 28.31
C GLY A 169 15.91 7.14 29.12
N TRP A 170 15.60 8.40 28.79
CA TRP A 170 14.53 9.19 29.40
C TRP A 170 13.29 9.35 28.49
N SER A 171 13.34 8.82 27.27
CA SER A 171 12.21 8.80 26.33
C SER A 171 11.21 7.66 26.62
N GLY A 172 9.98 7.83 26.14
CA GLY A 172 8.89 6.85 26.26
C GLY A 172 8.26 6.82 27.66
N PHE A 173 8.03 5.61 28.18
CA PHE A 173 7.43 5.34 29.50
C PHE A 173 8.17 5.91 30.72
N ARG A 174 9.26 6.64 30.54
CA ARG A 174 10.02 7.18 31.66
C ARG A 174 9.66 8.64 31.93
N ALA A 175 9.91 9.54 30.99
CA ALA A 175 9.78 10.97 31.27
C ALA A 175 9.35 11.81 30.07
N ARG A 176 9.97 11.61 28.91
CA ARG A 176 9.67 12.36 27.69
C ARG A 176 8.78 11.54 26.78
N PHE A 177 7.55 11.99 26.59
CA PHE A 177 6.55 11.23 25.82
C PHE A 177 6.37 11.76 24.40
N GLY A 178 6.71 13.01 24.11
CA GLY A 178 6.50 13.55 22.77
C GLY A 178 7.43 14.69 22.38
N VAL A 179 7.57 14.89 21.07
CA VAL A 179 8.25 16.04 20.48
C VAL A 179 7.42 16.61 19.34
N ILE A 180 7.32 17.94 19.31
CA ILE A 180 6.82 18.69 18.16
C ILE A 180 8.01 19.34 17.49
N ARG A 181 8.29 19.00 16.24
CA ARG A 181 9.28 19.71 15.41
C ARG A 181 8.53 20.64 14.47
N GLN A 182 8.83 21.93 14.56
CA GLN A 182 8.36 22.94 13.62
C GLN A 182 9.58 23.64 13.06
N SER A 183 9.86 23.43 11.78
CA SER A 183 10.81 24.22 11.00
C SER A 183 10.21 24.56 9.64
N GLU A 184 10.84 25.47 8.90
CA GLU A 184 10.47 25.73 7.50
C GLU A 184 10.52 24.47 6.63
N GLU A 185 11.41 23.53 6.94
CA GLU A 185 11.64 22.31 6.17
C GLU A 185 10.78 21.13 6.63
N GLU A 186 10.45 21.04 7.92
CA GLU A 186 9.89 19.83 8.51
C GLU A 186 8.89 20.14 9.65
N HIS A 187 7.69 19.58 9.52
CA HIS A 187 6.66 19.55 10.56
C HIS A 187 6.42 18.11 10.98
N ARG A 188 6.85 17.71 12.18
CA ARG A 188 6.63 16.35 12.71
C ARG A 188 6.12 16.33 14.14
N LEU A 189 5.25 15.37 14.40
CA LEU A 189 4.84 14.95 15.74
C LEU A 189 5.43 13.58 16.02
N LEU A 190 6.31 13.51 17.01
CA LEU A 190 6.97 12.28 17.41
C LEU A 190 6.42 11.85 18.76
N LEU A 191 5.83 10.66 18.82
CA LEU A 191 5.37 10.02 20.05
C LEU A 191 6.41 8.96 20.44
N PHE A 192 6.96 9.05 21.64
CA PHE A 192 7.87 8.02 22.14
C PHE A 192 7.07 6.89 22.77
N LEU A 193 7.07 5.71 22.14
CA LEU A 193 6.41 4.52 22.65
C LEU A 193 7.28 3.81 23.68
N SER A 194 8.59 3.82 23.47
CA SER A 194 9.56 3.29 24.43
C SER A 194 10.87 4.07 24.33
N MET A 195 11.95 3.57 24.94
CA MET A 195 13.28 4.17 24.76
C MET A 195 13.72 4.09 23.29
N ASP A 196 13.46 2.95 22.62
CA ASP A 196 13.95 2.67 21.27
C ASP A 196 12.84 2.67 20.20
N ASP A 197 11.60 3.01 20.57
CA ASP A 197 10.44 2.98 19.69
C ASP A 197 9.75 4.34 19.64
N ILE A 198 9.57 4.86 18.43
CA ILE A 198 9.06 6.20 18.15
C ILE A 198 8.07 6.10 17.00
N ASP A 199 6.86 6.62 17.23
CA ASP A 199 5.82 6.74 16.23
C ASP A 199 5.75 8.16 15.66
N ASN A 200 5.52 8.28 14.35
CA ASN A 200 5.32 9.55 13.66
C ASN A 200 3.82 9.77 13.47
N LEU A 201 3.26 10.74 14.19
CA LEU A 201 1.83 11.02 14.12
C LEU A 201 1.51 11.95 12.95
N GLU A 202 0.71 11.43 12.01
CA GLU A 202 0.17 12.22 10.91
C GLU A 202 -1.15 12.90 11.32
N PHE A 203 -1.12 14.22 11.44
CA PHE A 203 -2.31 15.02 11.76
C PHE A 203 -2.18 16.46 11.25
N GLY A 204 -3.18 16.96 10.51
CA GLY A 204 -3.19 18.34 10.01
C GLY A 204 -1.93 18.69 9.23
N LYS A 205 -1.21 19.75 9.62
CA LYS A 205 0.06 20.19 8.99
C LYS A 205 1.25 19.23 9.21
N TYR A 206 1.09 18.23 10.06
CA TYR A 206 2.14 17.26 10.43
C TYR A 206 2.02 15.93 9.68
N THR A 207 1.19 15.85 8.64
CA THR A 207 1.23 14.73 7.68
C THR A 207 2.54 14.79 6.90
N ASN A 208 3.22 13.64 6.72
CA ASN A 208 4.32 13.56 5.77
C ASN A 208 3.77 13.95 4.39
N GLN A 209 4.10 15.15 3.93
CA GLN A 209 4.00 15.45 2.51
C GLN A 209 5.11 14.63 1.85
N GLU A 210 4.82 13.40 1.46
CA GLU A 210 5.61 12.74 0.43
C GLU A 210 5.65 13.69 -0.77
N ARG A 211 6.83 14.27 -1.02
CA ARG A 211 7.17 14.94 -2.28
C ARG A 211 7.44 13.89 -3.35
#